data_AF-A0A5S9M4Y7-F1
#
_entry.id   AF-A0A5S9M4Y7-F1
#
_cell.length_a   1.000
_cell.length_b   1.000
_cell.length_c   1.000
_cell.angle_alpha   90.00
_cell.angle_beta   90.00
_cell.angle_gamma   90.00
#
_symmetry.space_group_name_H-M   'P 1'
#
loop_
_entity.id
_entity.type
_entity.pdbx_description
1 polymer ?
#
loop_
_entity_poly.entity_id
_entity_poly.type
_entity_poly.pdbx_seq_one_letter_code
_entity_poly.pdbx_strand_id
1 'polypeptide(L)'
;MIDQLYTALHADRAKVNTSAIMKWLKTTFTKEGKLYGRYKLSTLQPAVTYESPSVYALVILYALKQNEPEFAKEVYDRMKELQIQDPLKDYYGGYMNEKRHTLI
;
A
#
# COMPACT_ATOMS: atom_id res chain seq x y z
N MET A 1 7.71 -6.01 -0.66
CA MET A 1 6.41 -5.44 -1.03
C MET A 1 6.57 -4.38 -2.10
N ILE A 2 7.28 -3.28 -1.84
CA ILE A 2 7.58 -2.24 -2.85
C ILE A 2 8.16 -2.85 -4.14
N ASP A 3 9.22 -3.66 -4.04
CA ASP A 3 9.85 -4.27 -5.23
C ASP A 3 8.92 -5.20 -6.00
N GLN A 4 8.07 -5.95 -5.30
CA GLN A 4 7.10 -6.87 -5.90
C GLN A 4 6.01 -6.12 -6.65
N LEU A 5 5.50 -5.02 -6.07
CA LEU A 5 4.52 -4.14 -6.71
C LEU A 5 5.11 -3.40 -7.90
N TYR A 6 6.35 -2.91 -7.78
CA TYR A 6 7.04 -2.25 -8.89
C TYR A 6 7.28 -3.23 -10.05
N THR A 7 7.69 -4.46 -9.74
CA THR A 7 7.83 -5.53 -10.74
C THR A 7 6.49 -5.82 -11.42
N ALA A 8 5.41 -5.98 -10.66
CA ALA A 8 4.08 -6.23 -11.19
C ALA A 8 3.57 -5.08 -12.07
N LEU A 9 3.81 -3.83 -11.65
CA LEU A 9 3.43 -2.63 -12.41
C LEU A 9 4.11 -2.57 -13.79
N HIS A 10 5.31 -3.15 -13.95
CA HIS A 10 6.04 -3.13 -15.21
C HIS A 10 6.03 -4.47 -15.97
N ALA A 11 5.42 -5.52 -15.41
CA ALA A 11 5.40 -6.88 -15.93
C ALA A 11 4.75 -7.01 -17.32
N ASP A 12 3.84 -6.11 -17.71
CA ASP A 12 3.20 -6.11 -19.04
C ASP A 12 4.22 -6.00 -20.18
N ARG A 13 5.35 -5.31 -19.94
CA ARG A 13 6.44 -5.21 -20.93
C ARG A 13 7.06 -6.58 -21.25
N ALA A 14 6.94 -7.53 -20.33
CA ALA A 14 7.44 -8.89 -20.45
C ALA A 14 6.33 -9.92 -20.72
N LYS A 15 5.07 -9.49 -20.95
CA LYS A 15 3.88 -10.37 -21.09
C LYS A 15 3.71 -11.36 -19.93
N VAL A 16 4.17 -10.99 -18.73
CA VAL A 16 4.08 -11.84 -17.53
C VAL A 16 2.69 -11.67 -16.91
N ASN A 17 2.03 -12.80 -16.60
CA ASN A 17 0.73 -12.78 -15.94
C ASN A 17 0.87 -12.35 -14.47
N THR A 18 0.20 -11.26 -14.09
CA THR A 18 0.22 -10.72 -12.72
C THR A 18 -1.09 -10.94 -11.95
N SER A 19 -2.00 -11.79 -12.43
CA SER A 19 -3.29 -12.04 -11.77
C SER A 19 -3.14 -12.57 -10.33
N ALA A 20 -2.09 -13.33 -10.06
CA ALA A 20 -1.82 -13.88 -8.73
C ALA A 20 -1.59 -12.80 -7.67
N ILE A 21 -0.80 -11.75 -7.99
CA ILE A 21 -0.56 -10.65 -7.06
C ILE A 21 -1.82 -9.80 -6.87
N MET A 22 -2.60 -9.56 -7.93
CA MET A 22 -3.88 -8.85 -7.82
C MET A 22 -4.86 -9.60 -6.90
N LYS A 23 -5.02 -10.91 -7.11
CA LYS A 23 -5.87 -11.75 -6.26
C LYS A 23 -5.41 -11.69 -4.80
N TRP A 24 -4.11 -11.83 -4.55
CA TRP A 24 -3.56 -11.77 -3.21
C TRP A 24 -3.80 -10.41 -2.54
N LEU A 25 -3.62 -9.30 -3.27
CA LEU A 25 -3.86 -7.95 -2.77
C LEU A 25 -5.32 -7.76 -2.34
N LYS A 26 -6.27 -8.11 -3.21
CA LYS A 26 -7.70 -8.02 -2.92
C LYS A 26 -8.06 -8.89 -1.71
N THR A 27 -7.65 -10.16 -1.70
CA THR A 27 -7.94 -11.08 -0.58
C THR A 27 -7.37 -10.57 0.75
N THR A 28 -6.12 -10.10 0.76
CA THR A 28 -5.46 -9.61 1.98
C THR A 28 -6.13 -8.34 2.48
N PHE A 29 -6.40 -7.39 1.59
CA PHE A 29 -7.04 -6.13 1.94
C PHE A 29 -8.48 -6.34 2.44
N THR A 30 -9.28 -7.17 1.77
CA THR A 30 -10.64 -7.51 2.22
C THR A 30 -10.63 -8.20 3.59
N LYS A 31 -9.64 -9.06 3.87
CA LYS A 31 -9.56 -9.78 5.14
C LYS A 31 -9.09 -8.91 6.30
N GLU A 32 -8.11 -8.04 6.06
CA GLU A 32 -7.40 -7.32 7.12
C GLU A 32 -7.75 -5.82 7.20
N GLY A 33 -8.39 -5.29 6.17
CA GLY A 33 -8.68 -3.85 6.03
C GLY A 33 -7.46 -2.98 5.74
N LYS A 34 -6.28 -3.59 5.52
CA LYS A 34 -5.01 -2.89 5.35
C LYS A 34 -3.94 -3.74 4.66
N LEU A 35 -2.85 -3.10 4.24
CA LEU A 35 -1.65 -3.75 3.71
C LEU A 35 -0.41 -3.27 4.47
N TYR A 36 0.40 -4.20 4.94
CA TYR A 36 1.64 -3.89 5.66
C TYR A 36 2.78 -3.50 4.72
N GLY A 37 3.74 -2.73 5.24
CA GLY A 37 4.90 -2.27 4.47
C GLY A 37 5.80 -3.39 3.93
N ARG A 38 5.80 -4.56 4.59
CA ARG A 38 6.67 -5.69 4.23
C ARG A 38 6.03 -7.02 4.61
N TYR A 39 6.21 -8.01 3.74
CA TYR A 39 5.77 -9.39 3.94
C TYR A 39 6.95 -10.34 3.77
N LYS A 40 6.96 -11.45 4.54
CA LYS A 40 7.92 -12.54 4.36
C LYS A 40 7.55 -13.35 3.13
N LEU A 41 8.50 -13.59 2.23
CA LEU A 41 8.24 -14.32 0.98
C LEU A 41 7.77 -15.76 1.23
N SER A 42 8.32 -16.43 2.24
CA SER A 42 8.04 -17.84 2.54
C SER A 42 6.66 -18.08 3.14
N THR A 43 6.11 -17.14 3.91
CA THR A 43 4.86 -17.34 4.66
C THR A 43 3.75 -16.38 4.26
N LEU A 44 4.05 -15.37 3.44
CA LEU A 44 3.15 -14.25 3.11
C LEU A 44 2.57 -13.56 4.36
N GLN A 45 3.25 -13.68 5.50
CA GLN A 45 2.87 -12.99 6.73
C GLN A 45 3.54 -11.62 6.80
N PRO A 46 2.91 -10.64 7.47
CA PRO A 46 3.53 -9.35 7.72
C PRO A 46 4.87 -9.53 8.43
N ALA A 47 5.92 -8.93 7.87
CA ALA A 47 7.24 -8.86 8.49
C ALA A 47 7.38 -7.63 9.40
N VAL A 48 6.41 -6.72 9.32
CA VAL A 48 6.36 -5.46 10.06
C VAL A 48 4.92 -5.19 10.49
N THR A 49 4.75 -4.38 11.53
CA THR A 49 3.44 -4.02 12.09
C THR A 49 2.90 -2.68 11.56
N TYR A 50 3.66 -1.98 10.71
CA TYR A 50 3.28 -0.67 10.18
C TYR A 50 2.80 -0.73 8.72
N GLU A 51 1.90 0.19 8.38
CA GLU A 51 1.44 0.48 7.01
C GLU A 51 2.36 1.49 6.33
N SER A 52 2.38 1.49 5.01
CA SER A 52 3.21 2.41 4.22
C SER A 52 2.38 3.10 3.15
N PRO A 53 2.29 4.45 3.16
CA PRO A 53 1.62 5.20 2.10
C PRO A 53 2.18 4.90 0.70
N SER A 54 3.49 4.63 0.60
CA SER A 54 4.13 4.23 -0.66
C SER A 54 3.63 2.87 -1.17
N VAL A 55 3.36 1.92 -0.26
CA VAL A 55 2.74 0.63 -0.65
C VAL A 55 1.33 0.89 -1.20
N TYR A 56 0.54 1.73 -0.54
CA TYR A 56 -0.80 2.06 -1.04
C TYR A 56 -0.77 2.78 -2.39
N ALA A 57 0.10 3.77 -2.57
CA ALA A 57 0.27 4.47 -3.85
C ALA A 57 0.57 3.49 -5.00
N LEU A 58 1.48 2.53 -4.78
CA LEU A 58 1.81 1.52 -5.79
C LEU A 58 0.65 0.56 -6.07
N VAL A 59 -0.10 0.16 -5.05
CA VAL A 59 -1.29 -0.69 -5.22
C VAL A 59 -2.37 0.03 -6.01
N ILE A 60 -2.63 1.32 -5.74
CA ILE A 60 -3.59 2.13 -6.48
C ILE A 60 -3.19 2.22 -7.95
N LEU A 61 -1.92 2.58 -8.24
CA LEU A 61 -1.42 2.65 -9.62
C LEU A 61 -1.54 1.30 -10.34
N TYR A 62 -1.21 0.21 -9.65
CA TYR A 62 -1.32 -1.13 -10.20
C TYR A 62 -2.77 -1.55 -10.47
N ALA A 63 -3.70 -1.28 -9.54
CA ALA A 63 -5.12 -1.57 -9.70
C ALA A 63 -5.74 -0.79 -10.88
N LEU A 64 -5.45 0.51 -10.99
CA LEU A 64 -5.90 1.31 -12.14
C LEU A 64 -5.38 0.76 -13.46
N LYS A 65 -4.11 0.33 -13.50
CA LYS A 65 -3.52 -0.27 -14.69
C LYS A 65 -4.20 -1.58 -15.12
N GLN A 66 -4.66 -2.36 -14.14
CA GLN A 66 -5.38 -3.61 -14.36
C GLN A 66 -6.89 -3.42 -14.58
N ASN A 67 -7.39 -2.18 -14.73
CA ASN A 67 -8.80 -1.84 -14.83
C ASN A 67 -9.64 -2.28 -13.62
N GLU A 68 -9.11 -2.08 -12.41
CA GLU A 68 -9.78 -2.37 -11.12
C GLU A 68 -10.04 -1.07 -10.32
N PRO A 69 -10.88 -0.14 -10.81
CA PRO A 69 -11.04 1.19 -10.22
C PRO A 69 -11.74 1.18 -8.84
N GLU A 70 -12.65 0.25 -8.59
CA GLU A 70 -13.34 0.14 -7.29
C GLU A 70 -12.34 -0.24 -6.20
N PHE A 71 -11.50 -1.24 -6.47
CA PHE A 71 -10.44 -1.64 -5.54
C PHE A 71 -9.40 -0.53 -5.34
N ALA A 72 -9.04 0.19 -6.41
CA ALA A 72 -8.16 1.35 -6.30
C ALA A 72 -8.73 2.42 -5.36
N LYS A 73 -10.05 2.65 -5.42
CA LYS A 73 -10.74 3.60 -4.55
C LYS A 73 -10.71 3.17 -3.09
N GLU A 74 -11.00 1.90 -2.79
CA GLU A 74 -10.96 1.38 -1.41
C GLU A 74 -9.57 1.55 -0.77
N VAL A 75 -8.51 1.26 -1.54
CA VAL A 75 -7.13 1.42 -1.09
C VAL A 75 -6.77 2.90 -0.92
N TYR A 76 -7.25 3.78 -1.81
CA TYR A 76 -7.07 5.23 -1.69
C TYR A 76 -7.73 5.79 -0.43
N ASP A 77 -8.94 5.35 -0.11
CA ASP A 77 -9.67 5.80 1.07
C ASP A 77 -8.89 5.40 2.35
N ARG A 78 -8.38 4.16 2.43
CA ARG A 78 -7.50 3.76 3.55
C ARG A 78 -6.20 4.54 3.59
N MET A 79 -5.59 4.82 2.44
CA MET A 79 -4.39 5.65 2.38
C MET A 79 -4.66 7.04 2.96
N LYS A 80 -5.79 7.67 2.62
CA LYS A 80 -6.18 8.99 3.14
C LYS A 80 -6.32 9.04 4.65
N GLU A 81 -6.70 7.95 5.31
CA GLU A 81 -6.74 7.86 6.77
C GLU A 81 -5.35 7.93 7.42
N LEU A 82 -4.27 7.61 6.68
CA LEU A 82 -2.90 7.76 7.15
C LEU A 82 -2.34 9.17 7.00
N GLN A 83 -3.03 10.04 6.26
CA GLN A 83 -2.58 11.41 6.03
C GLN A 83 -2.89 12.28 7.25
N ILE A 84 -2.02 13.24 7.54
CA ILE A 84 -2.25 14.23 8.58
C ILE A 84 -3.42 15.13 8.14
N GLN A 85 -4.58 14.96 8.76
CA GLN A 85 -5.82 15.70 8.46
C GLN A 85 -6.01 16.97 9.30
N ASP A 86 -5.16 17.22 10.30
CA ASP A 86 -5.28 18.40 11.15
C ASP A 86 -4.59 19.61 10.49
N PRO A 87 -5.35 20.64 10.09
CA PRO A 87 -4.83 21.81 9.39
C PRO A 87 -3.92 22.69 10.25
N LEU A 88 -3.88 22.46 11.57
CA LEU A 88 -3.01 23.20 12.50
C LEU A 88 -1.62 22.57 12.67
N LYS A 89 -1.37 21.41 12.05
CA LYS A 89 -0.08 20.71 12.14
C LYS A 89 0.86 21.10 11.01
N ASP A 90 2.16 21.18 11.33
CA ASP A 90 3.23 21.59 10.40
C ASP A 90 3.27 20.77 9.09
N TYR A 91 2.82 19.52 9.15
CA TYR A 91 2.82 18.58 8.01
C TYR A 91 1.42 18.22 7.54
N TYR A 92 0.44 19.12 7.68
CA TYR A 92 -0.91 18.94 7.16
C TYR A 92 -0.90 18.50 5.68
N GLY A 93 -1.70 17.48 5.36
CA GLY A 93 -1.73 16.87 4.03
C GLY A 93 -0.53 15.94 3.72
N GLY A 94 0.46 15.87 4.60
CA GLY A 94 1.60 14.96 4.50
C GLY A 94 1.35 13.59 5.13
N TYR A 95 2.31 12.69 4.93
CA TYR A 95 2.37 11.37 5.54
C TYR A 95 3.64 11.26 6.39
N MET A 96 3.56 11.58 7.68
CA MET A 96 4.70 11.56 8.60
C MET A 96 4.25 11.04 9.97
N ASN A 97 5.12 10.29 10.65
CA ASN A 97 4.89 9.93 12.04
C ASN A 97 5.40 11.05 12.96
N GLU A 98 4.50 11.75 13.64
CA GLU A 98 4.83 12.89 14.49
C GLU A 98 5.43 12.52 15.85
N LYS A 99 5.59 11.22 16.15
CA LYS A 99 6.33 10.80 17.35
C LYS A 99 7.80 11.18 17.19
N ARG A 100 8.14 12.42 17.56
CA ARG A 100 9.50 12.79 17.97
C ARG A 100 9.88 11.85 19.10
N HIS A 101 10.94 11.07 18.91
CA HIS A 101 11.67 10.53 20.05
C HIS A 101 12.05 11.71 20.94
N THR A 102 11.44 11.81 22.11
CA THR A 102 11.97 12.66 23.16
C THR A 102 13.21 11.93 23.66
N LEU A 103 14.39 12.43 23.28
CA LEU A 103 15.63 12.06 23.95
C LEU A 103 15.57 12.72 25.33
N ILE A 104 15.28 11.92 26.36
CA ILE A 104 15.67 12.14 27.75
C ILE A 104 15.91 10.79 28.39
#